data_AF-A0ABD1EI01-F1
#
_entry.id   AF-A0ABD1EI01-F1
#
_cell.length_a   1.000
_cell.length_b   1.000
_cell.length_c   1.000
_cell.angle_alpha   90.00
_cell.angle_beta   90.00
_cell.angle_gamma   90.00
#
_symmetry.space_group_name_H-M   'P 1'
#
loop_
_entity.id
_entity.type
_entity.pdbx_description
1 polymer ?
#
loop_
_entity_poly.entity_id
_entity_poly.type
_entity_poly.pdbx_seq_one_letter_code
_entity_poly.pdbx_strand_id
1 'polypeptide(L)'
;MSHSVTVTRTTTTTTTSAIIINTGYLKTWPGILKLAELILGIVTVGLVAYYYQKYNITQTPETFFLLTAVTFMIGTFLLLLSCLISISTSSIISKTIYEVIYHGFAFLLLLAASLTFIIEVNHKKRSYTYDYEPYFAAAIIGLVNSALYLLSTIFAQRSYRGL
;
A
#
# COMPACT_ATOMS: atom_id res chain seq x y z
N MET A 1 -41.02 43.40 12.10
CA MET A 1 -40.62 42.45 13.14
C MET A 1 -39.65 41.45 12.53
N SER A 2 -38.37 41.47 12.93
CA SER A 2 -37.35 40.56 12.42
C SER A 2 -37.36 39.26 13.22
N HIS A 3 -37.87 38.19 12.62
CA HIS A 3 -37.89 36.85 13.22
C HIS A 3 -36.45 36.30 13.22
N SER A 4 -35.78 36.27 14.37
CA SER A 4 -34.48 35.60 14.46
C SER A 4 -34.72 34.10 14.61
N VAL A 5 -34.21 33.33 13.66
CA VAL A 5 -34.29 31.87 13.67
C VAL A 5 -33.04 31.35 14.36
N THR A 6 -33.17 30.94 15.62
CA THR A 6 -32.07 30.28 16.34
C THR A 6 -31.97 28.83 15.87
N VAL A 7 -30.97 28.53 15.04
CA VAL A 7 -30.69 27.16 14.58
C VAL A 7 -29.91 26.43 15.67
N THR A 8 -30.58 25.59 16.45
CA THR A 8 -29.94 24.70 17.41
C THR A 8 -29.31 23.51 16.68
N ARG A 9 -27.99 23.54 16.49
CA ARG A 9 -27.25 22.40 15.94
C ARG A 9 -26.84 21.46 17.06
N THR A 10 -27.61 20.39 17.26
CA THR A 10 -27.24 19.30 18.17
C THR A 10 -26.01 18.58 17.60
N THR A 11 -24.84 18.82 18.19
CA THR A 11 -23.61 18.10 17.82
C THR A 11 -23.47 16.93 18.78
N THR A 12 -23.79 15.72 18.31
CA THR A 12 -23.63 14.50 19.09
C THR A 12 -22.15 14.13 19.14
N THR A 13 -21.47 14.45 20.24
CA THR A 13 -20.10 13.98 20.50
C THR A 13 -20.16 12.62 21.19
N THR A 14 -20.05 11.54 20.43
CA THR A 14 -19.86 10.19 20.95
C THR A 14 -18.40 10.01 21.39
N THR A 15 -18.11 10.26 22.67
CA THR A 15 -16.84 9.85 23.30
C THR A 15 -16.94 8.39 23.72
N THR A 16 -16.80 7.46 22.78
CA THR A 16 -16.70 6.03 23.10
C THR A 16 -15.23 5.66 23.32
N SER A 17 -14.84 5.49 24.58
CA SER A 17 -13.57 4.90 25.03
C SER A 17 -13.51 3.37 24.81
N ALA A 18 -14.16 2.89 23.76
CA ALA A 18 -14.07 1.51 23.30
C ALA A 18 -13.26 1.49 22.01
N ILE A 19 -12.29 0.59 21.90
CA ILE A 19 -11.60 0.30 20.63
C ILE A 19 -12.64 -0.38 19.74
N ILE A 20 -13.41 0.43 19.01
CA ILE A 20 -14.36 -0.08 18.02
C ILE A 20 -13.55 -0.34 16.75
N ILE A 21 -13.19 -1.61 16.55
CA ILE A 21 -12.52 -2.04 15.33
C ILE A 21 -13.51 -1.88 14.17
N ASN A 22 -13.18 -1.04 13.19
CA ASN A 22 -13.99 -0.85 12.00
C ASN A 22 -13.79 -2.02 11.02
N THR A 23 -14.32 -3.19 11.36
CA THR A 23 -14.38 -4.36 10.45
C THR A 23 -15.20 -4.09 9.19
N GLY A 24 -16.06 -3.06 9.21
CA GLY A 24 -16.77 -2.56 8.03
C GLY A 24 -15.83 -2.02 6.95
N TYR A 25 -14.69 -1.44 7.33
CA TYR A 25 -13.72 -0.88 6.37
C TYR A 25 -13.12 -1.96 5.46
N LEU A 26 -12.87 -3.16 5.97
CA LEU A 26 -12.33 -4.28 5.17
C LEU A 26 -13.32 -4.80 4.12
N LYS A 27 -14.62 -4.49 4.25
CA LYS A 27 -15.63 -4.80 3.22
C LYS A 27 -15.75 -3.72 2.14
N THR A 28 -15.11 -2.57 2.34
CA THR A 28 -15.12 -1.49 1.34
C THR A 28 -14.09 -1.76 0.24
N TRP A 29 -14.37 -1.29 -0.97
CA TRP A 29 -13.44 -1.34 -2.10
C TRP A 29 -12.00 -0.87 -1.77
N PRO A 30 -11.79 0.32 -1.16
CA PRO A 30 -10.44 0.76 -0.81
C PRO A 30 -9.79 -0.12 0.27
N GLY A 31 -10.56 -0.66 1.21
CA GLY A 31 -10.04 -1.58 2.23
C GLY A 31 -9.55 -2.90 1.64
N ILE A 32 -10.28 -3.48 0.69
CA ILE A 32 -9.92 -4.72 0.01
C ILE A 32 -8.64 -4.54 -0.81
N LEU A 33 -8.52 -3.41 -1.52
CA LEU A 33 -7.33 -3.12 -2.32
C LEU A 33 -6.08 -2.99 -1.45
N LYS A 34 -6.13 -2.24 -0.35
CA LYS A 34 -5.02 -2.11 0.60
C LYS A 34 -4.65 -3.44 1.24
N LEU A 35 -5.64 -4.29 1.53
CA LEU A 35 -5.39 -5.63 2.06
C LEU A 35 -4.66 -6.50 1.04
N ALA A 36 -5.07 -6.46 -0.23
CA ALA A 36 -4.41 -7.19 -1.31
C ALA A 36 -2.97 -6.68 -1.53
N GLU A 37 -2.76 -5.36 -1.54
CA GLU A 37 -1.43 -4.74 -1.63
C GLU A 37 -0.51 -5.15 -0.47
N LEU A 38 -1.06 -5.21 0.74
CA LEU A 38 -0.34 -5.66 1.93
C LEU A 38 0.06 -7.13 1.82
N ILE A 39 -0.85 -8.01 1.43
CA ILE A 39 -0.58 -9.45 1.27
C ILE A 39 0.50 -9.67 0.21
N LEU A 40 0.36 -9.03 -0.96
CA LEU A 40 1.38 -9.11 -2.01
C LEU A 40 2.71 -8.52 -1.54
N GLY A 41 2.69 -7.41 -0.81
CA GLY A 41 3.87 -6.82 -0.18
C GLY A 41 4.60 -7.82 0.73
N ILE A 42 3.88 -8.48 1.64
CA ILE A 42 4.44 -9.49 2.55
C ILE A 42 5.05 -10.65 1.77
N VAL A 43 4.36 -11.15 0.74
CA VAL A 43 4.87 -12.24 -0.11
C VAL A 43 6.15 -11.82 -0.83
N THR A 44 6.19 -10.62 -1.43
CA THR A 44 7.39 -10.11 -2.12
C THR A 44 8.58 -9.95 -1.18
N VAL A 45 8.38 -9.33 -0.01
CA VAL A 45 9.42 -9.12 0.99
C VAL A 45 9.90 -10.46 1.55
N GLY A 46 8.99 -11.38 1.89
CA GLY A 46 9.33 -12.70 2.40
C GLY A 46 10.15 -13.52 1.42
N LEU A 47 9.76 -13.51 0.14
CA LEU A 47 10.48 -14.21 -0.91
C LEU A 47 11.88 -13.60 -1.10
N VAL A 48 12.00 -12.30 -1.34
CA VAL A 48 13.32 -11.67 -1.57
C VAL A 48 14.22 -11.75 -0.33
N ALA A 49 13.70 -11.55 0.88
CA ALA A 49 14.50 -11.64 2.10
C ALA A 49 15.05 -13.05 2.37
N TYR A 50 14.25 -14.10 2.10
CA TYR A 50 14.67 -15.48 2.27
C TYR A 50 15.86 -15.83 1.36
N TYR A 51 15.77 -15.45 0.08
CA TYR A 51 16.85 -15.71 -0.87
C TYR A 51 18.05 -14.79 -0.67
N TYR A 52 17.83 -13.54 -0.23
CA TYR A 52 18.91 -12.59 0.09
C TYR A 52 19.82 -13.09 1.23
N GLN A 53 19.24 -13.66 2.29
CA GLN A 53 20.01 -14.22 3.41
C GLN A 53 20.85 -15.45 3.02
N LYS A 54 20.35 -16.25 2.06
CA LYS A 54 20.99 -17.50 1.65
C LYS A 54 22.30 -17.28 0.88
N TYR A 55 22.41 -16.21 0.11
CA TYR A 55 23.54 -16.02 -0.79
C TYR A 55 24.55 -14.97 -0.33
N ASN A 56 24.22 -14.06 0.60
CA ASN A 56 25.16 -13.06 1.15
C ASN A 56 25.90 -12.24 0.06
N ILE A 57 25.36 -12.20 -1.16
CA ILE A 57 25.91 -11.45 -2.29
C ILE A 57 25.13 -10.13 -2.32
N THR A 58 25.82 -9.04 -1.98
CA THR A 58 25.25 -7.70 -1.96
C THR A 58 25.09 -7.18 -3.39
N GLN A 59 23.99 -7.54 -4.04
CA GLN A 59 23.61 -6.97 -5.33
C GLN A 59 22.81 -5.68 -5.08
N THR A 60 23.31 -4.56 -5.61
CA THR A 60 22.71 -3.23 -5.46
C THR A 60 21.23 -3.10 -5.86
N PRO A 61 20.71 -3.82 -6.89
CA PRO A 61 19.29 -3.71 -7.24
C PRO A 61 18.36 -4.54 -6.35
N GLU A 62 18.84 -5.64 -5.76
CA GLU A 62 18.01 -6.46 -4.85
C GLU A 62 17.73 -5.71 -3.55
N THR A 63 18.75 -5.03 -3.00
CA THR A 63 18.60 -4.21 -1.81
C THR A 63 17.70 -3.00 -2.05
N PHE A 64 17.80 -2.37 -3.22
CA PHE A 64 16.90 -1.28 -3.60
C PHE A 64 15.44 -1.75 -3.70
N PHE A 65 15.20 -2.89 -4.35
CA PHE A 65 13.87 -3.49 -4.46
C PHE A 65 13.32 -3.86 -3.08
N LEU A 66 14.11 -4.55 -2.25
CA LEU A 66 13.70 -4.97 -0.92
C LEU A 66 13.39 -3.76 -0.02
N LEU A 67 14.23 -2.73 -0.01
CA LEU A 67 14.01 -1.52 0.77
C LEU A 67 12.71 -0.81 0.36
N THR A 68 12.48 -0.71 -0.95
CA THR A 68 11.27 -0.09 -1.50
C THR A 68 10.03 -0.89 -1.14
N ALA A 69 10.05 -2.21 -1.33
CA ALA A 69 8.96 -3.11 -0.99
C ALA A 69 8.62 -3.10 0.51
N VAL A 70 9.62 -3.14 1.39
CA VAL A 70 9.44 -3.06 2.84
C VAL A 70 8.84 -1.71 3.24
N THR A 71 9.33 -0.61 2.68
CA THR A 71 8.85 0.75 3.00
C THR A 71 7.36 0.89 2.71
N PHE A 72 6.92 0.49 1.51
CA PHE A 72 5.50 0.58 1.13
C PHE A 72 4.64 -0.48 1.82
N MET A 73 5.17 -1.67 2.10
CA MET A 73 4.45 -2.67 2.91
C MET A 73 4.15 -2.12 4.31
N ILE A 74 5.15 -1.56 5.00
CA ILE A 74 4.98 -0.96 6.33
C ILE A 74 4.03 0.23 6.25
N GLY A 75 4.21 1.12 5.28
CA GLY A 75 3.33 2.28 5.10
C GLY A 75 1.87 1.87 4.90
N THR A 76 1.60 0.88 4.05
CA THR A 76 0.23 0.40 3.77
C THR A 76 -0.36 -0.33 4.97
N PHE A 77 0.47 -1.08 5.72
CA PHE A 77 0.05 -1.67 6.99
C PHE A 77 -0.36 -0.61 8.01
N LEU A 78 0.45 0.43 8.20
CA LEU A 78 0.15 1.51 9.14
C LEU A 78 -1.10 2.29 8.73
N LEU A 79 -1.31 2.53 7.43
CA LEU A 79 -2.51 3.19 6.93
C LEU A 79 -3.76 2.32 7.13
N LEU A 80 -3.67 1.02 6.84
CA LEU A 80 -4.77 0.08 7.06
C LEU A 80 -5.10 -0.02 8.56
N LEU A 81 -4.10 -0.15 9.43
CA LEU A 81 -4.26 -0.19 10.88
C LEU A 81 -4.88 1.10 11.42
N SER A 82 -4.44 2.25 10.91
CA SER A 82 -5.00 3.57 11.28
C SER A 82 -6.48 3.67 10.89
N CYS A 83 -6.86 3.13 9.73
CA CYS A 83 -8.26 3.08 9.28
C CYS A 83 -9.11 2.08 10.09
N LEU A 84 -8.49 1.03 10.64
CA LEU A 84 -9.15 0.00 11.42
C LEU A 84 -9.43 0.44 12.86
N ILE A 85 -8.48 1.13 13.49
CA ILE A 85 -8.56 1.57 14.89
C ILE A 85 -9.42 2.83 15.02
N SER A 86 -9.43 3.72 14.01
CA SER A 86 -10.14 5.00 14.08
C SER A 86 -11.19 5.14 12.97
N ILE A 87 -12.46 5.06 13.38
CA ILE A 87 -13.63 5.25 12.50
C ILE A 87 -13.62 6.64 11.84
N SER A 88 -13.27 7.68 12.61
CA SER A 88 -13.15 9.05 12.11
C SER A 88 -12.06 9.18 11.04
N THR A 89 -10.95 8.45 11.23
CA THR A 89 -9.83 8.45 10.28
C THR A 89 -10.21 7.74 8.98
N SER A 90 -10.95 6.63 9.03
CA SER A 90 -11.42 5.90 7.84
C SER A 90 -12.23 6.79 6.87
N SER A 91 -13.08 7.68 7.39
CA SER A 91 -13.90 8.58 6.57
C SER A 91 -13.13 9.79 6.05
N ILE A 92 -12.17 10.31 6.83
CA ILE A 92 -11.42 11.53 6.49
C ILE A 92 -10.24 11.20 5.58
N ILE A 93 -9.43 10.19 5.89
CA ILE A 93 -8.24 9.82 5.10
C ILE A 93 -8.63 9.37 3.70
N SER A 94 -9.71 8.58 3.56
CA SER A 94 -10.16 8.07 2.25
C SER A 94 -10.68 9.16 1.29
N LYS A 95 -10.75 10.41 1.76
CA LYS A 95 -11.16 11.60 1.00
C LYS A 95 -10.03 12.63 0.88
N THR A 96 -8.84 12.32 1.38
CA THR A 96 -7.73 13.28 1.37
C THR A 96 -6.81 13.06 0.17
N ILE A 97 -6.16 14.15 -0.25
CA ILE A 97 -5.09 14.10 -1.26
C ILE A 97 -3.90 13.22 -0.82
N TYR A 98 -3.76 12.99 0.50
CA TYR A 98 -2.71 12.16 1.06
C TYR A 98 -2.75 10.73 0.50
N GLU A 99 -3.94 10.12 0.38
CA GLU A 99 -4.08 8.75 -0.14
C GLU A 99 -3.66 8.66 -1.62
N VAL A 100 -4.04 9.66 -2.42
CA VAL A 100 -3.65 9.75 -3.84
C VAL A 100 -2.15 9.92 -3.99
N ILE A 101 -1.54 10.81 -3.20
CA ILE A 101 -0.09 11.06 -3.23
C ILE A 101 0.66 9.80 -2.77
N TYR A 102 0.27 9.21 -1.65
CA TYR A 102 0.93 8.02 -1.10
C TYR A 102 0.89 6.85 -2.08
N HIS A 103 -0.29 6.48 -2.61
CA HIS A 103 -0.40 5.40 -3.58
C HIS A 103 0.25 5.73 -4.93
N GLY A 104 0.24 7.01 -5.36
CA GLY A 104 0.94 7.45 -6.55
C GLY A 104 2.46 7.31 -6.45
N PHE A 105 3.06 7.73 -5.34
CA PHE A 105 4.49 7.53 -5.08
C PHE A 105 4.84 6.06 -4.92
N ALA A 106 4.00 5.29 -4.22
CA ALA A 106 4.15 3.84 -4.09
C ALA A 106 4.17 3.17 -5.47
N PHE A 107 3.22 3.50 -6.35
CA PHE A 107 3.19 3.00 -7.72
C PHE A 107 4.49 3.30 -8.47
N LEU A 108 4.92 4.57 -8.53
CA LEU A 108 6.08 4.98 -9.32
C LEU A 108 7.37 4.31 -8.84
N LEU A 109 7.62 4.30 -7.52
CA LEU A 109 8.83 3.75 -6.94
C LEU A 109 8.85 2.22 -7.01
N LEU A 110 7.71 1.56 -6.75
CA LEU A 110 7.62 0.10 -6.83
C LEU A 110 7.73 -0.38 -8.29
N LEU A 111 7.19 0.37 -9.25
CA LEU A 111 7.35 0.09 -10.68
C LEU A 111 8.81 0.21 -11.10
N ALA A 112 9.48 1.31 -10.76
CA ALA A 112 10.89 1.52 -11.09
C ALA A 112 11.80 0.46 -10.46
N ALA A 113 11.56 0.12 -9.19
CA ALA A 113 12.30 -0.93 -8.49
C ALA A 113 12.09 -2.31 -9.12
N SER A 114 10.84 -2.66 -9.45
CA SER A 114 10.52 -3.95 -10.08
C SER A 114 11.15 -4.07 -11.47
N LEU A 115 11.12 -2.99 -12.27
CA LEU A 115 11.71 -2.98 -13.62
C LEU A 115 13.22 -3.15 -13.56
N THR A 116 13.89 -2.42 -12.67
CA THR A 116 15.34 -2.51 -12.44
C THR A 116 15.73 -3.93 -12.02
N PHE A 117 14.94 -4.53 -11.14
CA PHE A 117 15.17 -5.88 -10.64
C PHE A 117 15.01 -6.95 -11.75
N ILE A 118 14.00 -6.83 -12.62
CA ILE A 118 13.83 -7.71 -13.79
C ILE A 118 15.03 -7.63 -14.74
N ILE A 119 15.49 -6.41 -15.05
CA ILE A 119 16.63 -6.18 -15.95
C ILE A 119 17.87 -6.86 -15.39
N GLU A 120 18.13 -6.71 -14.09
CA GLU A 120 19.29 -7.31 -13.45
C GLU A 120 19.23 -8.84 -13.46
N VAL A 121 18.09 -9.42 -13.06
CA VAL A 121 17.88 -10.87 -13.05
C VAL A 121 18.09 -11.46 -14.45
N ASN A 122 17.65 -10.76 -15.50
CA ASN A 122 17.87 -11.17 -16.88
C ASN A 122 19.33 -10.98 -17.34
N HIS A 123 20.00 -9.90 -16.95
CA HIS A 123 21.39 -9.64 -17.30
C HIS A 123 22.34 -10.65 -16.63
N LYS A 124 22.04 -11.03 -15.40
CA LYS A 124 22.83 -11.98 -14.60
C LYS A 124 22.30 -13.41 -14.67
N LYS A 125 21.55 -13.76 -15.73
CA LYS A 125 20.96 -15.09 -15.94
C LYS A 125 21.93 -16.26 -15.70
N ARG A 126 23.22 -16.08 -16.04
CA ARG A 126 24.28 -17.08 -15.83
C ARG A 126 24.70 -17.24 -14.35
N SER A 127 24.58 -16.19 -13.55
CA SER A 127 24.89 -16.18 -12.11
C SER A 127 23.73 -16.68 -11.26
N TYR A 128 22.48 -16.53 -11.72
CA TYR A 128 21.26 -16.96 -11.02
C TYR A 128 20.76 -18.34 -11.46
N THR A 129 21.60 -19.19 -12.06
CA THR A 129 21.15 -20.43 -12.74
C THR A 129 20.22 -21.34 -11.91
N TYR A 130 20.38 -21.40 -10.58
CA TYR A 130 19.49 -22.19 -9.69
C TYR A 130 18.35 -21.40 -9.03
N ASP A 131 18.43 -20.08 -8.95
CA ASP A 131 17.45 -19.23 -8.23
C ASP A 131 16.82 -18.16 -9.14
N TYR A 132 17.01 -18.26 -10.45
CA TYR A 132 16.45 -17.34 -11.45
C TYR A 132 14.93 -17.31 -11.39
N GLU A 133 14.30 -18.47 -11.28
CA GLU A 133 12.84 -18.63 -11.23
C GLU A 133 12.19 -17.91 -10.03
N PRO A 134 12.64 -18.10 -8.77
CA PRO A 134 12.05 -17.40 -7.63
C PRO A 134 12.30 -15.89 -7.64
N TYR A 135 13.49 -15.42 -8.05
CA TYR A 135 13.74 -13.99 -8.14
C TYR A 135 12.93 -13.32 -9.26
N PHE A 136 12.78 -13.97 -10.40
CA PHE A 136 11.93 -13.50 -11.48
C PHE A 136 10.45 -13.47 -11.07
N ALA A 137 9.99 -14.49 -10.35
CA ALA A 137 8.64 -14.52 -9.77
C ALA A 137 8.43 -13.36 -8.78
N ALA A 138 9.38 -13.10 -7.88
CA ALA A 138 9.32 -11.97 -6.94
C ALA A 138 9.18 -10.63 -7.67
N ALA A 139 9.92 -10.45 -8.76
CA ALA A 139 9.88 -9.25 -9.58
C ALA A 139 8.51 -9.04 -10.26
N ILE A 140 7.91 -10.12 -10.79
CA ILE A 140 6.56 -10.08 -11.36
C ILE A 140 5.52 -9.75 -10.30
N ILE A 141 5.61 -10.36 -9.11
CA ILE A 141 4.69 -10.06 -8.01
C ILE A 141 4.83 -8.59 -7.58
N GLY A 142 6.05 -8.04 -7.57
CA GLY A 142 6.30 -6.60 -7.38
C GLY A 142 5.62 -5.71 -8.43
N LEU A 143 5.68 -6.10 -9.71
CA LEU A 143 4.97 -5.40 -10.79
C LEU A 143 3.45 -5.47 -10.60
N VAL A 144 2.91 -6.64 -10.29
CA VAL A 144 1.47 -6.81 -10.00
C VAL A 144 1.06 -5.91 -8.83
N ASN A 145 1.88 -5.86 -7.77
CA ASN A 145 1.63 -5.00 -6.63
C ASN A 145 1.65 -3.51 -7.04
N SER A 146 2.56 -3.09 -7.91
CA SER A 146 2.57 -1.73 -8.45
C SER A 146 1.30 -1.40 -9.24
N ALA A 147 0.79 -2.34 -10.03
CA ALA A 147 -0.47 -2.17 -10.77
C ALA A 147 -1.67 -2.05 -9.82
N LEU A 148 -1.67 -2.78 -8.70
CA LEU A 148 -2.68 -2.60 -7.66
C LEU A 148 -2.60 -1.19 -7.04
N TYR A 149 -1.41 -0.71 -6.70
CA TYR A 149 -1.23 0.66 -6.22
C TYR A 149 -1.74 1.71 -7.22
N LEU A 150 -1.55 1.49 -8.53
CA LEU A 150 -2.11 2.37 -9.57
C LEU A 150 -3.65 2.36 -9.55
N LEU A 151 -4.27 1.18 -9.46
CA LEU A 151 -5.73 1.06 -9.34
C LEU A 151 -6.22 1.80 -8.09
N SER A 152 -5.55 1.62 -6.95
CA SER A 152 -5.86 2.32 -5.71
C SER A 152 -5.73 3.84 -5.86
N THR A 153 -4.71 4.34 -6.56
CA THR A 153 -4.59 5.78 -6.89
C THR A 153 -5.75 6.27 -7.74
N ILE A 154 -6.18 5.50 -8.75
CA ILE A 154 -7.32 5.88 -9.60
C ILE A 154 -8.62 5.92 -8.80
N PHE A 155 -8.87 4.92 -7.95
CA PHE A 155 -10.05 4.89 -7.07
C PHE A 155 -10.01 6.04 -6.05
N ALA A 156 -8.86 6.31 -5.44
CA ALA A 156 -8.68 7.43 -4.52
C ALA A 156 -8.89 8.78 -5.23
N GLN A 157 -8.39 8.95 -6.46
CA GLN A 157 -8.59 10.16 -7.25
C GLN A 157 -10.05 10.35 -7.65
N ARG A 158 -10.78 9.28 -7.95
CA ARG A 158 -12.24 9.32 -8.17
C ARG A 158 -12.98 9.71 -6.89
N SER A 159 -12.62 9.13 -5.75
CA SER A 159 -13.17 9.48 -4.42
C SER A 159 -12.87 10.92 -4.00
N TYR A 160 -11.72 11.46 -4.41
CA TYR A 160 -11.33 12.85 -4.13
C TYR A 160 -12.04 13.86 -5.05
N ARG A 161 -12.21 13.54 -6.34
CA ARG A 161 -12.86 14.43 -7.32
C ARG A 161 -14.38 14.33 -7.29
N GLY A 162 -14.94 13.25 -6.75
CA GLY A 162 -16.37 13.06 -6.54
C GLY A 162 -16.74 13.32 -5.09
N LEU A 163 -17.48 14.42 -4.86
CA LEU A 163 -18.43 14.52 -3.74
C LEU A 163 -19.33 13.28 -3.69
#